data_AF-A0A374WH87-F1
#
_entry.id   AF-A0A374WH87-F1
#
_cell.length_a   1.000
_cell.length_b   1.000
_cell.length_c   1.000
_cell.angle_alpha   90.00
_cell.angle_beta   90.00
_cell.angle_gamma   90.00
#
_symmetry.space_group_name_H-M   'P 1'
#
loop_
_entity.id
_entity.type
_entity.pdbx_description
1 polymer ?
#
loop_
_entity_poly.entity_id
_entity_poly.type
_entity_poly.pdbx_seq_one_letter_code
_entity_poly.pdbx_strand_id
1 'polypeptide(L)'
;MKNLIRIFLILTIIGGAVSLHSACSDENDCSLAGRPMMYCTIYTINPDNPTIALKDTLDSLTITALGTDSIILNNEKNVHTLMLPLRYTSDTTVFIFRYDPKRREKDVDTLYIVQQNTPYFQSMECGYMMKQNIISAKFGKPGRPGNPPPYGNGQPDQIDSLHIKNKEANTNEIENLQIFYNYRPERTPDETTN
;
A
#
# COMPACT_ATOMS: atom_id res chain seq x y z
N MET A 1 -17.31 30.05 61.53
CA MET A 1 -16.12 30.22 60.65
C MET A 1 -15.30 28.94 60.48
N LYS A 2 -14.98 28.18 61.55
CA LYS A 2 -14.21 26.91 61.45
C LYS A 2 -14.81 25.82 60.52
N ASN A 3 -16.13 25.64 60.53
CA ASN A 3 -16.77 24.60 59.70
C ASN A 3 -16.81 24.97 58.21
N LEU A 4 -16.95 26.26 57.88
CA LEU A 4 -16.94 26.74 56.50
C LEU A 4 -15.54 26.59 55.87
N ILE A 5 -14.49 26.89 56.64
CA ILE A 5 -13.09 26.70 56.22
C ILE A 5 -12.78 25.21 55.99
N ARG A 6 -13.31 24.32 56.84
CA ARG A 6 -13.14 22.86 56.65
C ARG A 6 -13.83 22.35 55.38
N ILE A 7 -15.03 22.85 55.07
CA ILE A 7 -15.76 22.47 53.86
C ILE A 7 -15.01 22.95 52.60
N PHE A 8 -14.47 24.17 52.63
CA PHE A 8 -13.71 24.73 51.51
C PHE A 8 -12.40 23.96 51.25
N LEU A 9 -11.70 23.54 52.31
CA LEU A 9 -10.50 22.70 52.21
C LEU A 9 -10.81 21.30 51.63
N ILE A 10 -11.93 20.70 52.00
CA ILE A 10 -12.34 19.39 51.46
C ILE A 10 -12.68 19.50 49.96
N LEU A 11 -13.39 20.55 49.56
CA LEU A 11 -13.75 20.80 48.16
C LEU A 11 -12.51 21.05 47.27
N THR A 12 -11.50 21.74 47.78
CA THR A 12 -10.25 21.99 47.03
C THR A 12 -9.40 20.73 46.88
N ILE A 13 -9.35 19.86 47.90
CA ILE A 13 -8.65 18.57 47.82
C ILE A 13 -9.34 17.62 46.84
N ILE A 14 -10.67 17.54 46.87
CA ILE A 14 -11.45 16.71 45.95
C ILE A 14 -11.35 17.26 44.51
N GLY A 15 -11.45 18.58 44.32
CA GLY A 15 -11.29 19.22 43.01
C GLY A 15 -9.89 19.02 42.42
N GLY A 16 -8.84 19.04 43.25
CA GLY A 16 -7.47 18.73 42.85
C GLY A 16 -7.26 17.25 42.50
N ALA A 17 -7.91 16.33 43.21
CA ALA A 17 -7.80 14.89 42.92
C ALA A 17 -8.51 14.50 41.60
N VAL A 18 -9.61 15.16 41.25
CA VAL A 18 -10.34 14.92 39.99
C VAL A 18 -9.56 15.44 38.78
N SER A 19 -8.78 16.51 38.93
CA SER A 19 -7.99 17.10 37.83
C SER A 19 -6.70 16.33 37.50
N LEU A 20 -6.24 15.43 38.36
CA LEU A 20 -5.09 14.56 38.08
C LEU A 20 -5.42 13.35 37.18
N HIS A 21 -6.71 13.02 37.01
CA HIS A 21 -7.13 11.88 36.17
C HIS A 21 -7.45 12.27 34.72
N SER A 22 -7.61 13.57 34.42
CA SER A 22 -7.88 14.07 33.07
C SER A 22 -6.61 14.49 32.31
N ALA A 23 -5.42 14.33 32.90
CA ALA A 23 -4.15 14.69 32.27
C ALA A 23 -3.46 13.52 31.52
N CYS A 24 -4.07 12.33 31.52
CA CYS A 24 -3.58 11.15 30.80
C CYS A 24 -4.70 10.50 29.99
N SER A 25 -5.47 11.30 29.26
CA SER A 25 -6.45 10.78 28.29
C SER A 25 -6.12 11.26 26.88
N ASP A 26 -4.84 11.32 26.53
CA ASP A 26 -4.42 11.32 25.14
C ASP A 26 -4.03 9.89 24.79
N GLU A 27 -5.04 9.05 24.56
CA GLU A 27 -4.86 7.87 23.71
C GLU A 27 -4.67 8.37 22.28
N ASN A 28 -3.55 9.07 22.05
CA ASN A 28 -3.19 9.54 20.74
C ASN A 28 -2.61 8.35 19.99
N ASP A 29 -3.52 7.58 19.41
CA ASP A 29 -3.27 6.47 18.51
C ASP A 29 -2.59 7.00 17.23
N CYS A 30 -1.32 7.41 17.33
CA CYS A 30 -0.50 7.74 16.17
C CYS A 30 -0.34 6.51 15.23
N SER A 31 -0.64 5.31 15.74
CA SER A 31 -0.81 4.07 14.99
C SER A 31 -2.03 4.07 14.06
N LEU A 32 -3.14 4.74 14.42
CA LEU A 32 -4.35 4.77 13.60
C LEU A 32 -4.16 5.52 12.28
N ALA A 33 -3.21 6.45 12.22
CA ALA A 33 -2.92 7.20 10.99
C ALA A 33 -2.27 6.34 9.89
N GLY A 34 -1.78 5.14 10.22
CA GLY A 34 -1.25 4.15 9.28
C GLY A 34 -0.11 4.64 8.38
N ARG A 35 0.69 3.72 7.84
CA ARG A 35 1.55 4.06 6.71
C ARG A 35 0.67 4.08 5.45
N PRO A 36 0.60 5.17 4.68
CA PRO A 36 -0.11 5.15 3.41
C PRO A 36 0.54 4.13 2.48
N MET A 37 -0.29 3.29 1.88
CA MET A 37 0.10 2.24 0.94
C MET A 37 -0.52 2.52 -0.42
N MET A 38 0.08 1.97 -1.47
CA MET A 38 -0.54 1.90 -2.78
C MET A 38 -1.39 0.63 -2.84
N TYR A 39 -2.70 0.79 -2.98
CA TYR A 39 -3.63 -0.32 -3.15
C TYR A 39 -3.76 -0.65 -4.64
N CYS A 40 -3.49 -1.90 -5.00
CA CYS A 40 -3.65 -2.38 -6.36
C CYS A 40 -4.67 -3.49 -6.46
N THR A 41 -5.38 -3.54 -7.57
CA THR A 41 -6.30 -4.62 -7.89
C THR A 41 -5.91 -5.23 -9.22
N ILE A 42 -6.09 -6.53 -9.33
CA ILE A 42 -5.72 -7.33 -10.49
C ILE A 42 -6.95 -7.47 -11.39
N TYR A 43 -6.76 -7.19 -12.68
CA TYR A 43 -7.79 -7.24 -13.70
C TYR A 43 -7.32 -8.03 -14.92
N THR A 44 -8.29 -8.53 -15.67
CA THR A 44 -8.13 -9.01 -17.04
C THR A 44 -9.17 -8.35 -17.93
N ILE A 45 -8.87 -8.19 -19.22
CA ILE A 45 -9.87 -7.80 -20.20
C ILE A 45 -10.68 -9.02 -20.60
N ASN A 46 -12.02 -8.87 -20.72
CA ASN A 46 -12.89 -9.94 -21.16
C ASN A 46 -12.57 -10.32 -22.63
N PRO A 47 -12.30 -11.60 -22.94
CA PRO A 47 -11.96 -12.03 -24.29
C PRO A 47 -13.12 -11.85 -25.29
N ASP A 48 -14.37 -11.99 -24.83
CA ASP A 48 -15.56 -11.87 -25.66
C ASP A 48 -15.96 -10.41 -25.88
N ASN A 49 -15.59 -9.52 -24.94
CA ASN A 49 -15.85 -8.08 -25.05
C ASN A 49 -14.68 -7.25 -24.48
N PRO A 50 -13.80 -6.70 -25.34
CA PRO A 50 -12.59 -6.00 -24.91
C PRO A 50 -12.84 -4.66 -24.19
N THR A 51 -14.10 -4.21 -24.12
CA THR A 51 -14.47 -2.99 -23.36
C THR A 51 -14.73 -3.26 -21.89
N ILE A 52 -14.86 -4.53 -21.47
CA ILE A 52 -15.18 -4.92 -20.11
C ILE A 52 -13.92 -5.41 -19.39
N ALA A 53 -13.58 -4.76 -18.29
CA ALA A 53 -12.56 -5.19 -17.35
C ALA A 53 -13.19 -6.08 -16.27
N LEU A 54 -12.62 -7.27 -16.05
CA LEU A 54 -13.05 -8.22 -15.02
C LEU A 54 -11.97 -8.30 -13.94
N LYS A 55 -12.39 -8.37 -12.67
CA LYS A 55 -11.45 -8.67 -11.58
C LYS A 55 -10.86 -10.06 -11.81
N ASP A 56 -9.56 -10.17 -11.62
CA ASP A 56 -8.81 -11.41 -11.82
C ASP A 56 -8.08 -11.81 -10.54
N THR A 57 -7.75 -13.10 -10.43
CA THR A 57 -7.13 -13.72 -9.27
C THR A 57 -5.89 -14.52 -9.71
N LEU A 58 -4.72 -14.19 -9.15
CA LEU A 58 -3.47 -14.89 -9.41
C LEU A 58 -3.30 -16.08 -8.45
N ASP A 59 -3.01 -17.27 -9.01
CA ASP A 59 -2.81 -18.50 -8.23
C ASP A 59 -1.74 -18.36 -7.14
N SER A 60 -0.61 -17.72 -7.46
CA SER A 60 0.40 -17.35 -6.49
C SER A 60 1.29 -16.21 -6.95
N LEU A 61 1.71 -15.37 -5.99
CA LEU A 61 2.56 -14.22 -6.26
C LEU A 61 3.59 -14.03 -5.14
N THR A 62 4.84 -13.79 -5.54
CA THR A 62 5.89 -13.29 -4.65
C THR A 62 6.31 -11.91 -5.11
N ILE A 63 6.34 -10.94 -4.21
CA ILE A 63 6.75 -9.56 -4.51
C ILE A 63 7.97 -9.22 -3.68
N THR A 64 9.00 -8.69 -4.34
CA THR A 64 10.20 -8.16 -3.68
C THR A 64 10.43 -6.71 -4.10
N ALA A 65 10.94 -5.87 -3.21
CA ALA A 65 11.23 -4.47 -3.53
C ALA A 65 12.72 -4.29 -3.87
N LEU A 66 13.05 -3.91 -5.10
CA LEU A 66 14.43 -3.84 -5.60
C LEU A 66 15.23 -2.71 -4.93
N GLY A 67 16.37 -3.04 -4.30
CA GLY A 67 17.23 -2.10 -3.55
C GLY A 67 16.95 -2.10 -2.04
N THR A 68 16.04 -2.94 -1.60
CA THR A 68 15.76 -3.30 -0.20
C THR A 68 15.78 -4.82 -0.17
N ASP A 69 16.35 -5.45 0.84
CA ASP A 69 16.31 -6.91 0.96
C ASP A 69 14.96 -7.38 1.55
N SER A 70 13.86 -6.83 1.04
CA SER A 70 12.52 -6.95 1.61
C SER A 70 11.60 -7.73 0.68
N ILE A 71 11.13 -8.86 1.17
CA ILE A 71 10.00 -9.60 0.61
C ILE A 71 8.73 -8.94 1.11
N ILE A 72 7.91 -8.44 0.19
CA ILE A 72 6.64 -7.77 0.48
C ILE A 72 5.50 -8.79 0.57
N LEU A 73 5.45 -9.72 -0.39
CA LEU A 73 4.56 -10.88 -0.38
C LEU A 73 5.38 -12.12 -0.64
N ASN A 74 5.16 -13.17 0.15
CA ASN A 74 5.90 -14.42 0.06
C ASN A 74 5.00 -15.56 -0.40
N ASN A 75 4.96 -15.81 -1.71
CA ASN A 75 4.19 -16.88 -2.31
C ASN A 75 2.72 -16.92 -1.83
N GLU A 76 2.10 -15.74 -1.76
CA GLU A 76 0.70 -15.57 -1.41
C GLU A 76 -0.17 -16.20 -2.49
N LYS A 77 -1.28 -16.85 -2.12
CA LYS A 77 -2.16 -17.55 -3.06
C LYS A 77 -3.46 -16.79 -3.28
N ASN A 78 -4.11 -16.99 -4.43
CA ASN A 78 -5.40 -16.40 -4.77
C ASN A 78 -5.41 -14.86 -4.61
N VAL A 79 -4.41 -14.23 -5.20
CA VAL A 79 -4.15 -12.80 -5.05
C VAL A 79 -4.98 -12.01 -6.04
N HIS A 80 -5.92 -11.20 -5.54
CA HIS A 80 -6.79 -10.31 -6.33
C HIS A 80 -6.57 -8.83 -5.99
N THR A 81 -6.10 -8.54 -4.77
CA THR A 81 -5.71 -7.20 -4.30
C THR A 81 -4.32 -7.22 -3.67
N LEU A 82 -3.64 -6.07 -3.68
CA LEU A 82 -2.26 -5.89 -3.23
C LEU A 82 -2.13 -4.60 -2.44
N MET A 83 -1.36 -4.64 -1.35
CA MET A 83 -0.96 -3.45 -0.60
C MET A 83 0.54 -3.26 -0.73
N LEU A 84 0.97 -2.25 -1.49
CA LEU A 84 2.37 -2.05 -1.82
C LEU A 84 2.96 -0.79 -1.16
N PRO A 85 4.02 -0.92 -0.34
CA PRO A 85 4.65 0.21 0.33
C PRO A 85 5.56 0.99 -0.62
N LEU A 86 5.39 2.31 -0.71
CA LEU A 86 6.27 3.18 -1.50
C LEU A 86 7.42 3.75 -0.66
N ARG A 87 8.59 3.93 -1.26
CA ARG A 87 9.79 4.43 -0.54
C ARG A 87 9.68 5.89 -0.14
N TYR A 88 10.12 6.21 1.08
CA TYR A 88 10.19 7.58 1.59
C TYR A 88 11.50 8.29 1.23
N THR A 89 12.57 7.53 1.00
CA THR A 89 13.93 8.07 0.75
C THR A 89 14.27 8.19 -0.73
N SER A 90 13.33 7.83 -1.61
CA SER A 90 13.51 7.82 -3.06
C SER A 90 12.19 8.13 -3.72
N ASP A 91 12.23 8.89 -4.81
CA ASP A 91 11.06 9.22 -5.64
C ASP A 91 10.70 8.09 -6.61
N THR A 92 11.45 6.98 -6.57
CA THR A 92 11.13 5.78 -7.34
C THR A 92 11.13 4.55 -6.44
N THR A 93 10.08 3.73 -6.57
CA THR A 93 9.96 2.40 -5.97
C THR A 93 9.87 1.37 -7.08
N VAL A 94 10.63 0.28 -6.97
CA VAL A 94 10.66 -0.78 -7.95
C VAL A 94 10.29 -2.10 -7.28
N PHE A 95 9.27 -2.78 -7.80
CA PHE A 95 8.81 -4.07 -7.32
C PHE A 95 9.05 -5.14 -8.38
N ILE A 96 9.48 -6.31 -7.96
CA ILE A 96 9.66 -7.49 -8.81
C ILE A 96 8.55 -8.46 -8.47
N PHE A 97 7.71 -8.76 -9.45
CA PHE A 97 6.58 -9.67 -9.38
C PHE A 97 7.01 -11.02 -9.94
N ARG A 98 6.94 -12.07 -9.12
CA ARG A 98 7.28 -13.45 -9.51
C ARG A 98 6.02 -14.31 -9.41
N TYR A 99 5.63 -14.94 -10.51
CA TYR A 99 4.39 -15.72 -10.60
C TYR A 99 4.69 -17.21 -10.46
N ASP A 100 4.03 -17.90 -9.52
CA ASP A 100 4.26 -19.32 -9.23
C ASP A 100 5.76 -19.73 -9.31
N PRO A 101 6.62 -19.17 -8.45
CA PRO A 101 8.07 -19.34 -8.56
C PRO A 101 8.52 -20.80 -8.47
N LYS A 102 7.68 -21.70 -7.95
CA LYS A 102 7.97 -23.14 -7.87
C LYS A 102 7.85 -23.84 -9.23
N ARG A 103 6.90 -23.42 -10.08
CA ARG A 103 6.66 -24.03 -11.40
C ARG A 103 7.19 -23.18 -12.56
N ARG A 104 7.21 -21.86 -12.38
CA ARG A 104 7.48 -20.87 -13.42
C ARG A 104 8.50 -19.85 -12.94
N GLU A 105 9.72 -20.32 -12.67
CA GLU A 105 10.82 -19.50 -12.12
C GLU A 105 11.18 -18.28 -12.99
N LYS A 106 10.92 -18.36 -14.30
CA LYS A 106 11.27 -17.33 -15.28
C LYS A 106 10.18 -16.28 -15.51
N ASP A 107 8.95 -16.53 -15.05
CA ASP A 107 7.82 -15.61 -15.21
C ASP A 107 7.97 -14.48 -14.20
N VAL A 108 8.59 -13.39 -14.64
CA VAL A 108 8.95 -12.26 -13.78
C VAL A 108 8.69 -10.95 -14.49
N ASP A 109 7.89 -10.11 -13.87
CA ASP A 109 7.68 -8.73 -14.27
C ASP A 109 8.24 -7.76 -13.24
N THR A 110 8.54 -6.55 -13.68
CA THR A 110 8.98 -5.46 -12.82
C THR A 110 8.05 -4.27 -12.95
N LEU A 111 7.54 -3.82 -11.81
CA LEU A 111 6.68 -2.65 -11.68
C LEU A 111 7.51 -1.49 -11.14
N TYR A 112 7.54 -0.39 -11.88
CA TYR A 112 8.23 0.84 -11.55
C TYR A 112 7.20 1.90 -11.20
N ILE A 113 7.26 2.41 -9.98
CA ILE A 113 6.41 3.50 -9.49
C ILE A 113 7.30 4.73 -9.28
N VAL A 114 6.92 5.84 -9.90
CA VAL A 114 7.48 7.15 -9.60
C VAL A 114 6.49 7.87 -8.71
N GLN A 115 6.95 8.33 -7.56
CA GLN A 115 6.15 9.01 -6.55
C GLN A 115 6.79 10.32 -6.11
N GLN A 116 5.95 11.26 -5.67
CA GLN A 116 6.38 12.43 -4.93
C GLN A 116 6.18 12.19 -3.45
N ASN A 117 7.25 12.37 -2.67
CA ASN A 117 7.24 12.24 -1.22
C ASN A 117 7.21 13.64 -0.57
N THR A 118 6.12 13.96 0.13
CA THR A 118 5.95 15.23 0.82
C THR A 118 5.82 14.99 2.32
N PRO A 119 6.83 15.37 3.13
CA PRO A 119 6.71 15.28 4.58
C PRO A 119 5.69 16.30 5.07
N TYR A 120 4.88 15.92 6.06
CA TYR A 120 3.93 16.81 6.71
C TYR A 120 3.94 16.58 8.22
N PHE A 121 3.74 17.65 8.98
CA PHE A 121 3.67 17.56 10.43
C PHE A 121 2.26 17.14 10.84
N GLN A 122 2.14 16.03 11.56
CA GLN A 122 0.86 15.50 12.03
C GLN A 122 0.46 16.16 13.36
N SER A 123 1.33 16.10 14.36
CA SER A 123 1.15 16.75 15.67
C SER A 123 2.46 16.69 16.46
N MET A 124 2.54 17.37 17.61
CA MET A 124 3.71 17.29 18.49
C MET A 124 4.00 15.86 18.96
N GLU A 125 2.96 15.05 19.09
CA GLU A 125 3.03 13.68 19.57
C GLU A 125 3.30 12.66 18.45
N CYS A 126 2.70 12.85 17.27
CA CYS A 126 2.88 11.93 16.14
C CYS A 126 4.01 12.33 15.19
N GLY A 127 4.61 13.51 15.37
CA GLY A 127 5.75 13.98 14.60
C GLY A 127 5.44 14.22 13.12
N TYR A 128 6.40 13.89 12.25
CA TYR A 128 6.27 14.02 10.81
C TYR A 128 5.84 12.70 10.17
N MET A 129 4.86 12.81 9.29
CA MET A 129 4.37 11.73 8.44
C MET A 129 4.72 12.03 6.98
N MET A 130 4.60 11.02 6.11
CA MET A 130 4.96 11.14 4.70
C MET A 130 3.73 10.93 3.82
N LYS A 131 3.33 11.97 3.09
CA LYS A 131 2.32 11.87 2.04
C LYS A 131 3.01 11.46 0.74
N GLN A 132 2.46 10.45 0.06
CA GLN A 132 3.03 9.93 -1.18
C GLN A 132 2.01 10.03 -2.31
N ASN A 133 2.40 10.69 -3.39
CA ASN A 133 1.57 10.89 -4.57
C ASN A 133 2.19 10.18 -5.77
N ILE A 134 1.46 9.24 -6.37
CA ILE A 134 1.89 8.45 -7.53
C ILE A 134 1.84 9.33 -8.77
N ILE A 135 3.00 9.59 -9.36
CA ILE A 135 3.15 10.39 -10.58
C ILE A 135 2.97 9.50 -11.81
N SER A 136 3.63 8.33 -11.83
CA SER A 136 3.56 7.41 -12.95
C SER A 136 3.82 5.97 -12.51
N ALA A 137 3.27 5.03 -13.28
CA ALA A 137 3.51 3.60 -13.13
C ALA A 137 3.91 3.04 -14.50
N LYS A 138 4.96 2.22 -14.51
CA LYS A 138 5.46 1.53 -15.72
C LYS A 138 5.78 0.09 -15.38
N PHE A 139 5.70 -0.79 -16.37
CA PHE A 139 6.07 -2.19 -16.25
C PHE A 139 7.10 -2.57 -17.31
N GLY A 140 7.77 -3.70 -17.09
CA GLY A 140 8.67 -4.31 -18.07
C GLY A 140 9.37 -5.52 -17.47
N LYS A 141 10.29 -6.11 -18.23
CA LYS A 141 11.14 -7.20 -17.71
C LYS A 141 12.09 -6.72 -16.61
N PRO A 142 12.45 -7.59 -15.65
CA PRO A 142 13.52 -7.31 -14.72
C PRO A 142 14.82 -7.03 -15.48
N GLY A 143 15.40 -5.85 -15.24
CA GLY A 143 16.78 -5.58 -15.61
C GLY A 143 17.72 -6.53 -14.86
N ARG A 144 18.89 -6.83 -15.43
CA ARG A 144 19.92 -7.61 -14.69
C ARG A 144 20.28 -6.87 -13.40
N PRO A 145 20.41 -7.56 -12.25
CA PRO A 145 20.86 -6.93 -11.01
C PRO A 145 22.20 -6.22 -11.24
N GLY A 146 22.28 -4.93 -10.89
CA GLY A 146 23.48 -4.11 -11.05
C GLY A 146 23.47 -3.09 -12.21
N ASN A 147 22.49 -3.17 -13.13
CA ASN A 147 22.31 -2.15 -14.17
C ASN A 147 21.03 -1.35 -13.87
N PRO A 148 21.14 -0.08 -13.41
CA PRO A 148 19.99 0.82 -13.36
C PRO A 148 19.46 1.08 -14.78
N PRO A 149 18.25 1.65 -14.92
CA PRO A 149 17.58 1.89 -16.19
C PRO A 149 18.49 2.47 -17.28
N PRO A 150 18.21 2.17 -18.56
CA PRO A 150 17.03 2.77 -19.15
C PRO A 150 16.12 1.67 -19.70
N TYR A 151 15.10 1.33 -18.91
CA TYR A 151 13.97 0.51 -19.33
C TYR A 151 14.31 -0.97 -19.62
N GLY A 152 13.51 -1.88 -19.07
CA GLY A 152 13.51 -3.26 -19.54
C GLY A 152 13.06 -3.26 -21.00
N ASN A 153 14.00 -3.36 -21.95
CA ASN A 153 13.73 -3.47 -23.39
C ASN A 153 13.12 -4.84 -23.78
N GLY A 154 12.38 -5.47 -22.88
CA GLY A 154 11.70 -6.74 -23.10
C GLY A 154 10.23 -6.61 -22.75
N GLN A 155 9.38 -7.18 -23.59
CA GLN A 155 7.96 -7.33 -23.27
C GLN A 155 7.82 -8.05 -21.94
N PRO A 156 6.96 -7.57 -21.02
CA PRO A 156 6.62 -8.30 -19.81
C PRO A 156 6.08 -9.71 -20.13
N ASP A 157 6.15 -10.62 -19.17
CA ASP A 157 5.57 -11.95 -19.33
C ASP A 157 4.05 -11.92 -19.19
N GLN A 158 3.55 -11.24 -18.16
CA GLN A 158 2.18 -11.42 -17.70
C GLN A 158 1.37 -10.13 -17.64
N ILE A 159 1.98 -9.01 -17.23
CA ILE A 159 1.31 -7.71 -17.22
C ILE A 159 1.10 -7.22 -18.66
N ASP A 160 -0.12 -6.83 -19.00
CA ASP A 160 -0.48 -6.22 -20.27
C ASP A 160 -0.47 -4.69 -20.18
N SER A 161 -1.14 -4.13 -19.17
CA SER A 161 -1.30 -2.69 -19.02
C SER A 161 -1.51 -2.26 -17.57
N LEU A 162 -1.35 -0.96 -17.32
CA LEU A 162 -1.51 -0.34 -15.99
C LEU A 162 -2.41 0.88 -16.09
N HIS A 163 -3.28 1.09 -15.11
CA HIS A 163 -4.13 2.27 -15.03
C HIS A 163 -4.16 2.85 -13.62
N ILE A 164 -3.78 4.12 -13.48
CA ILE A 164 -3.81 4.83 -12.19
C ILE A 164 -5.21 5.42 -11.98
N LYS A 165 -5.90 4.95 -10.95
CA LYS A 165 -7.24 5.43 -10.54
C LYS A 165 -7.18 6.54 -9.53
N ASN A 166 -6.33 6.40 -8.52
CA ASN A 166 -6.08 7.40 -7.51
C ASN A 166 -4.57 7.58 -7.33
N LYS A 167 -4.13 8.83 -7.36
CA LYS A 167 -2.70 9.14 -7.23
C LYS A 167 -2.25 9.16 -5.77
N GLU A 168 -3.14 9.43 -4.82
CA GLU A 168 -2.76 9.54 -3.41
C GLU A 168 -2.70 8.17 -2.75
N ALA A 169 -1.50 7.72 -2.37
CA ALA A 169 -1.36 6.57 -1.47
C ALA A 169 -2.12 6.87 -0.18
N ASN A 170 -2.85 5.88 0.32
CA ASN A 170 -3.83 6.09 1.37
C ASN A 170 -3.80 4.94 2.38
N THR A 171 -4.60 5.05 3.42
CA THR A 171 -4.78 4.05 4.49
C THR A 171 -6.19 3.49 4.52
N ASN A 172 -7.05 3.92 3.59
CA ASN A 172 -8.48 3.64 3.59
C ASN A 172 -8.86 2.61 2.52
N GLU A 173 -7.88 1.88 2.00
CA GLU A 173 -8.07 0.83 0.99
C GLU A 173 -8.68 1.31 -0.33
N ILE A 174 -8.54 2.61 -0.63
CA ILE A 174 -9.01 3.18 -1.90
C ILE A 174 -8.03 2.76 -2.99
N GLU A 175 -8.57 2.12 -4.03
CA GLU A 175 -7.80 1.64 -5.19
C GLU A 175 -6.97 2.77 -5.84
N ASN A 176 -5.65 2.54 -5.90
CA ASN A 176 -4.70 3.43 -6.54
C ASN A 176 -4.38 3.00 -7.97
N LEU A 177 -4.11 1.71 -8.17
CA LEU A 177 -3.54 1.18 -9.40
C LEU A 177 -4.26 -0.10 -9.83
N GLN A 178 -4.75 -0.12 -11.06
CA GLN A 178 -5.27 -1.32 -11.71
C GLN A 178 -4.15 -1.95 -12.52
N ILE A 179 -3.92 -3.24 -12.31
CA ILE A 179 -2.90 -4.02 -13.02
C ILE A 179 -3.62 -5.02 -13.90
N PHE A 180 -3.52 -4.83 -15.22
CA PHE A 180 -4.13 -5.71 -16.20
C PHE A 180 -3.14 -6.79 -16.60
N TYR A 181 -3.61 -8.03 -16.58
CA TYR A 181 -2.86 -9.19 -17.01
C TYR A 181 -3.37 -9.71 -18.35
N ASN A 182 -2.47 -10.34 -19.10
CA ASN A 182 -2.83 -11.10 -20.29
C ASN A 182 -3.87 -12.17 -19.93
N TYR A 183 -4.98 -12.20 -20.66
CA TYR A 183 -6.05 -13.18 -20.44
C TYR A 183 -5.50 -14.60 -20.53
N ARG A 184 -5.83 -15.44 -19.54
CA ARG A 184 -5.42 -16.85 -19.50
C ARG A 184 -6.67 -17.73 -19.57
N PRO A 185 -6.88 -18.48 -20.66
CA PRO A 185 -8.10 -19.29 -20.84
C PRO A 185 -8.24 -20.43 -19.82
N GLU A 186 -7.15 -20.81 -19.15
CA GLU A 186 -7.15 -21.86 -18.12
C GLU A 186 -7.64 -21.37 -16.74
N ARG A 187 -7.90 -20.07 -16.56
CA ARG A 187 -8.39 -19.49 -15.30
C ARG A 187 -9.84 -19.10 -15.41
N THR A 188 -10.65 -19.60 -14.49
CA THR A 188 -12.04 -19.17 -14.31
C THR A 188 -12.01 -17.74 -13.76
N PRO A 189 -12.56 -16.73 -14.46
CA PRO A 189 -12.77 -15.41 -13.89
C PRO A 189 -13.68 -15.54 -12.66
N ASP A 190 -13.44 -14.77 -11.59
CA ASP A 190 -14.34 -14.75 -10.45
C ASP A 190 -15.70 -14.19 -10.90
N GLU A 191 -16.64 -15.07 -11.21
CA GLU A 191 -18.06 -14.77 -11.29
C GLU A 191 -18.55 -14.46 -9.87
N THR A 192 -18.40 -13.23 -9.40
CA THR A 192 -19.35 -12.58 -8.46
C THR A 192 -18.87 -11.20 -8.04
N THR A 193 -19.55 -10.17 -8.56
CA THR A 193 -20.13 -9.08 -7.74
C THR A 193 -21.10 -8.31 -8.63
N ASN A 194 -22.38 -8.72 -8.57
CA ASN A 194 -23.51 -7.81 -8.78
C ASN A 194 -23.78 -7.06 -7.48
#